data_AF-A0A0N0BJX2-F1
#
_entry.id   AF-A0A0N0BJX2-F1
#
_cell.length_a   1.000
_cell.length_b   1.000
_cell.length_c   1.000
_cell.angle_alpha   90.00
_cell.angle_beta   90.00
_cell.angle_gamma   90.00
#
_symmetry.space_group_name_H-M   'P 1'
#
loop_
_entity.id
_entity.type
_entity.pdbx_description
1 polymer ?
#
loop_
_entity_poly.entity_id
_entity_poly.type
_entity_poly.pdbx_seq_one_letter_code
_entity_poly.pdbx_strand_id
1 'polypeptide(L)'
;NTDSCASPFRMSWLFELQDVFLPSVYLRLSLTSNQRVGLVGGRVKEALRIARQMMTRKQVLPYYWYKYQDQRETNLSKDDLEATLKKIINLGADGLIIWGSSSDINTKQKCVEFREYLNNDLGPTVNRLRRTALGLTRCISTLTDNEIDVSVDQV
;
A
#
# COMPACT_ATOMS: atom_id res chain seq x y z
N ASN A 1 39.21 5.11 -25.01
CA ASN A 1 37.97 5.90 -25.01
C ASN A 1 37.15 5.49 -23.80
N THR A 2 37.30 6.27 -22.73
CA THR A 2 36.84 5.96 -21.37
C THR A 2 35.32 6.05 -21.23
N ASP A 3 34.76 4.90 -20.85
CA ASP A 3 33.64 4.67 -19.93
C ASP A 3 32.33 5.46 -20.10
N SER A 4 31.32 4.75 -20.60
CA SER A 4 29.91 5.14 -20.60
C SER A 4 29.25 4.98 -19.21
N CYS A 5 29.90 5.41 -18.13
CA CYS A 5 29.36 5.29 -16.77
C CYS A 5 28.87 6.64 -16.24
N ALA A 6 28.04 7.33 -17.02
CA ALA A 6 27.20 8.37 -16.44
C ALA A 6 26.07 7.68 -15.66
N SER A 7 26.16 7.71 -14.34
CA SER A 7 25.04 7.39 -13.43
C SER A 7 23.78 8.11 -13.95
N PRO A 8 22.67 7.40 -14.23
CA PRO A 8 21.50 7.99 -14.90
C PRO A 8 20.90 9.16 -14.11
N PHE A 9 21.21 9.27 -12.81
CA PHE A 9 20.92 10.41 -11.95
C PHE A 9 21.72 10.28 -10.64
N ARG A 10 21.97 11.37 -9.91
CA ARG A 10 22.91 11.49 -8.76
C ARG A 10 22.80 10.44 -7.64
N MET A 11 21.67 9.75 -7.51
CA MET A 11 21.44 8.71 -6.48
C MET A 11 21.39 7.29 -7.04
N SER A 12 21.83 7.04 -8.29
CA SER A 12 21.78 5.69 -8.85
C SER A 12 22.58 4.68 -8.02
N TRP A 13 23.67 5.11 -7.37
CA TRP A 13 24.48 4.27 -6.49
C TRP A 13 23.65 3.63 -5.36
N LEU A 14 22.65 4.33 -4.84
CA LEU A 14 21.78 3.82 -3.77
C LEU A 14 20.79 2.81 -4.33
N PHE A 15 20.12 3.18 -5.42
CA PHE A 15 19.01 2.40 -5.96
C PHE A 15 19.47 1.15 -6.71
N GLU A 16 20.66 1.16 -7.30
CA GLU A 16 21.23 -0.04 -7.93
C GLU A 16 21.54 -1.13 -6.90
N LEU A 17 21.92 -0.73 -5.67
CA LEU A 17 22.20 -1.65 -4.56
C LEU A 17 20.95 -2.20 -3.87
N GLN A 18 19.76 -1.66 -4.15
CA GLN A 18 18.50 -2.13 -3.56
C GLN A 18 17.78 -3.10 -4.48
N ASP A 19 17.09 -4.10 -3.95
CA ASP A 19 16.24 -5.00 -4.74
C ASP A 19 14.79 -4.49 -4.84
N VAL A 20 14.38 -3.66 -3.89
CA VAL A 20 13.02 -3.17 -3.74
C VAL A 20 13.00 -1.69 -3.36
N PHE A 21 12.09 -0.93 -3.97
CA PHE A 21 11.81 0.45 -3.64
C PHE A 21 10.57 0.58 -2.79
N LEU A 22 10.69 1.36 -1.72
CA LEU A 22 9.75 1.41 -0.62
C LEU A 22 9.21 2.83 -0.40
N PRO A 23 8.52 3.44 -1.39
CA PRO A 23 8.02 4.80 -1.23
C PRO A 23 6.91 4.84 -0.17
N SER A 24 7.01 5.73 0.82
CA SER A 24 5.89 5.99 1.74
C SER A 24 4.78 6.74 1.01
N VAL A 25 3.53 6.30 1.17
CA VAL A 25 2.34 6.90 0.53
C VAL A 25 1.25 7.27 1.55
N TYR A 26 1.67 7.65 2.76
CA TYR A 26 0.74 8.00 3.84
C TYR A 26 -0.12 9.22 3.47
N LEU A 27 -1.42 9.11 3.70
CA LEU A 27 -2.39 10.14 3.36
C LEU A 27 -2.48 11.20 4.43
N ARG A 28 -2.97 12.38 4.06
CA ARG A 28 -3.27 13.48 4.98
C ARG A 28 -4.73 13.87 4.84
N LEU A 29 -5.44 14.05 5.95
CA LEU A 29 -6.85 14.42 5.93
C LEU A 29 -7.03 15.86 5.44
N SER A 30 -6.05 16.73 5.67
CA SER A 30 -6.05 18.12 5.17
C SER A 30 -6.07 18.24 3.62
N LEU A 31 -5.76 17.17 2.89
CA LEU A 31 -5.85 17.12 1.42
C LEU A 31 -7.26 16.74 0.97
N THR A 32 -7.70 17.23 -0.19
CA THR A 32 -8.94 16.74 -0.83
C THR A 32 -8.76 15.30 -1.33
N SER A 33 -9.86 14.56 -1.55
CA SER A 33 -9.80 13.17 -2.03
C SER A 33 -8.98 13.04 -3.33
N ASN A 34 -9.14 13.97 -4.27
CA ASN A 34 -8.36 14.00 -5.52
C ASN A 34 -6.86 14.24 -5.26
N GLN A 35 -6.52 15.11 -4.31
CA GLN A 35 -5.13 15.35 -3.92
C GLN A 35 -4.51 14.14 -3.23
N ARG A 36 -5.26 13.39 -2.42
CA ARG A 36 -4.79 12.13 -1.81
C ARG A 36 -4.44 11.09 -2.88
N VAL A 37 -5.32 10.88 -3.87
CA VAL A 37 -5.05 10.00 -5.02
C VAL A 37 -3.85 10.50 -5.84
N GLY A 38 -3.74 11.81 -6.04
CA GLY A 38 -2.61 12.45 -6.71
C GLY A 38 -1.28 12.23 -5.98
N LEU A 39 -1.26 12.36 -4.65
CA LEU A 39 -0.09 12.13 -3.80
C LEU A 39 0.42 10.71 -3.95
N VAL A 40 -0.46 9.71 -3.78
CA VAL A 40 -0.10 8.30 -3.95
C VAL A 40 0.39 8.05 -5.37
N GLY A 41 -0.37 8.54 -6.36
CA GLY A 41 -0.05 8.35 -7.76
C GLY A 41 1.30 8.94 -8.16
N GLY A 42 1.64 10.14 -7.69
CA GLY A 42 2.92 10.79 -7.96
C GLY A 42 4.10 10.02 -7.38
N ARG A 43 4.01 9.60 -6.11
CA ARG A 43 5.08 8.87 -5.43
C ARG A 43 5.33 7.49 -6.03
N VAL A 44 4.27 6.75 -6.37
CA VAL A 44 4.40 5.43 -7.02
C VAL A 44 4.93 5.56 -8.44
N LYS A 45 4.44 6.54 -9.23
CA LYS A 45 4.97 6.80 -10.58
C LYS A 45 6.47 7.09 -10.55
N GLU A 46 6.93 7.87 -9.58
CA GLU A 46 8.34 8.21 -9.46
C GLU A 46 9.19 6.98 -9.10
N ALA A 47 8.75 6.17 -8.14
CA ALA A 47 9.43 4.92 -7.81
C ALA A 47 9.53 3.98 -9.02
N LEU A 48 8.43 3.84 -9.79
CA LEU A 48 8.42 3.05 -11.03
C LEU A 48 9.32 3.65 -12.12
N ARG A 49 9.39 4.98 -12.23
CA ARG A 49 10.28 5.66 -13.17
C ARG A 49 11.74 5.32 -12.85
N ILE A 50 12.13 5.39 -11.58
CA ILE A 50 13.48 5.03 -11.14
C ILE A 50 13.72 3.53 -11.39
N ALA A 51 12.76 2.66 -11.08
CA ALA A 51 12.92 1.21 -11.20
C ALA A 51 13.20 0.76 -12.64
N ARG A 52 12.57 1.42 -13.61
CA ARG A 52 12.78 1.17 -15.05
C ARG A 52 14.13 1.65 -15.58
N GLN A 53 14.83 2.51 -14.83
CA GLN A 53 16.15 3.02 -15.21
C GLN A 53 17.30 2.21 -14.61
N MET A 54 17.00 1.24 -13.73
CA MET A 54 18.02 0.39 -13.10
C MET A 54 18.42 -0.75 -14.02
N MET A 55 19.66 -1.22 -13.88
CA MET A 55 20.18 -2.34 -14.67
C MET A 55 19.47 -3.66 -14.38
N THR A 56 19.02 -3.84 -13.14
CA THR A 56 18.30 -5.04 -12.68
C THR A 56 16.85 -4.69 -12.35
N ARG A 57 15.95 -5.67 -12.49
CA ARG A 57 14.53 -5.48 -12.13
C ARG A 57 14.43 -5.16 -10.65
N LYS A 58 13.86 -3.99 -10.33
CA LYS A 58 13.53 -3.59 -8.96
C LYS A 58 12.03 -3.69 -8.71
N GLN A 59 11.63 -4.26 -7.58
CA GLN A 59 10.23 -4.28 -7.18
C GLN A 59 9.83 -2.92 -6.58
N VAL A 60 8.57 -2.52 -6.71
CA VAL A 60 8.03 -1.32 -6.06
C VAL A 60 6.92 -1.73 -5.09
N LEU A 61 7.18 -1.60 -3.79
CA LEU A 61 6.25 -1.93 -2.70
C LEU A 61 6.01 -0.69 -1.83
N PRO A 62 4.96 0.12 -2.12
CA PRO A 62 4.68 1.32 -1.35
C PRO A 62 4.32 0.99 0.11
N TYR A 63 4.87 1.78 1.04
CA TYR A 63 4.49 1.75 2.45
C TYR A 63 3.18 2.50 2.64
N TYR A 64 2.15 1.78 3.07
CA TYR A 64 0.79 2.25 3.21
C TYR A 64 0.37 2.20 4.68
N TRP A 65 -0.11 3.31 5.22
CA TRP A 65 -0.61 3.39 6.60
C TRP A 65 -2.12 3.55 6.57
N TYR A 66 -2.82 2.82 7.44
CA TYR A 66 -4.27 2.83 7.53
C TYR A 66 -4.85 4.03 8.30
N LYS A 67 -4.01 5.02 8.64
CA LYS A 67 -4.42 6.26 9.29
C LYS A 67 -3.95 7.50 8.52
N TYR A 68 -4.62 8.63 8.75
CA TYR A 68 -4.16 9.91 8.23
C TYR A 68 -2.94 10.41 9.03
N GLN A 69 -1.87 10.79 8.33
CA GLN A 69 -0.59 11.18 8.94
C GLN A 69 -0.69 12.41 9.85
N ASP A 70 -1.57 13.35 9.49
CA ASP A 70 -1.87 14.59 10.21
C ASP A 70 -3.05 14.44 11.20
N GLN A 71 -3.74 13.30 11.21
CA GLN A 71 -4.79 12.96 12.18
C GLN A 71 -4.72 11.47 12.56
N ARG A 72 -3.77 11.16 13.44
CA ARG A 72 -3.37 9.78 13.76
C ARG A 72 -4.37 8.99 14.62
N GLU A 73 -5.47 9.59 15.05
CA GLU A 73 -6.57 8.86 15.69
C GLU A 73 -7.67 8.48 14.67
N THR A 74 -7.56 8.97 13.43
CA THR A 74 -8.56 8.74 12.38
C THR A 74 -8.04 7.70 11.38
N ASN A 75 -8.75 6.57 11.28
CA ASN A 75 -8.52 5.57 10.25
C ASN A 75 -8.94 6.11 8.87
N LEU A 76 -8.32 5.61 7.80
CA LEU A 76 -8.69 5.99 6.43
C LEU A 76 -10.14 5.61 6.13
N SER A 77 -10.87 6.52 5.49
CA SER A 77 -12.20 6.21 4.99
C SER A 77 -12.15 5.11 3.92
N LYS A 78 -13.26 4.38 3.79
CA LYS A 78 -13.39 3.33 2.77
C LYS A 78 -13.16 3.86 1.35
N ASP A 79 -13.64 5.07 1.05
CA ASP A 79 -13.46 5.70 -0.25
C ASP A 79 -11.99 6.03 -0.54
N ASP A 80 -11.26 6.56 0.46
CA ASP A 80 -9.83 6.83 0.31
C ASP A 80 -9.03 5.53 0.17
N LEU A 81 -9.34 4.50 0.96
CA LEU A 81 -8.75 3.17 0.80
C LEU A 81 -8.95 2.67 -0.63
N GLU A 82 -10.19 2.65 -1.12
CA GLU A 82 -10.50 2.09 -2.42
C GLU A 82 -9.82 2.89 -3.54
N ALA A 83 -9.93 4.22 -3.53
CA ALA A 83 -9.40 5.08 -4.58
C ALA A 83 -7.87 5.03 -4.63
N THR A 84 -7.19 5.05 -3.48
CA THR A 84 -5.73 5.06 -3.42
C THR A 84 -5.12 3.68 -3.69
N LEU A 85 -5.71 2.60 -3.17
CA LEU A 85 -5.26 1.24 -3.47
C LEU A 85 -5.48 0.89 -4.96
N LYS A 86 -6.65 1.26 -5.54
CA LYS A 86 -6.87 1.16 -7.00
C LYS A 86 -5.80 1.92 -7.78
N LYS A 87 -5.41 3.12 -7.30
CA LYS A 87 -4.37 3.91 -7.95
C LYS A 87 -3.00 3.18 -7.96
N ILE A 88 -2.62 2.55 -6.86
CA ILE A 88 -1.37 1.78 -6.75
C ILE A 88 -1.38 0.60 -7.74
N ILE A 89 -2.46 -0.17 -7.76
CA ILE A 89 -2.63 -1.33 -8.65
C ILE A 89 -2.59 -0.90 -10.12
N ASN A 90 -3.36 0.12 -10.49
CA ASN A 90 -3.45 0.59 -11.88
C ASN A 90 -2.12 1.15 -12.41
N LEU A 91 -1.22 1.60 -11.54
CA LEU A 91 0.11 2.04 -11.94
C LEU A 91 1.09 0.89 -12.18
N GLY A 92 0.75 -0.33 -11.75
CA GLY A 92 1.59 -1.51 -11.88
C GLY A 92 2.68 -1.61 -10.82
N ALA A 93 2.41 -1.18 -9.58
CA ALA A 93 3.26 -1.55 -8.45
C ALA A 93 3.21 -3.07 -8.21
N ASP A 94 4.30 -3.68 -7.76
CA ASP A 94 4.40 -5.12 -7.56
C ASP A 94 3.64 -5.60 -6.30
N GLY A 95 3.20 -4.67 -5.44
CA GLY A 95 2.47 -4.97 -4.21
C GLY A 95 2.34 -3.73 -3.32
N LEU A 96 2.10 -3.94 -2.02
CA LEU A 96 2.11 -2.91 -0.99
C LEU A 96 2.47 -3.50 0.38
N ILE A 97 2.95 -2.65 1.29
CA ILE A 97 3.23 -3.02 2.68
C ILE A 97 2.30 -2.22 3.57
N ILE A 98 1.42 -2.89 4.32
CA ILE A 98 0.57 -2.25 5.33
C ILE A 98 1.40 -2.06 6.60
N TRP A 99 1.59 -0.82 7.00
CA TRP A 99 2.30 -0.44 8.21
C TRP A 99 1.32 0.05 9.28
N GLY A 100 1.70 -0.13 10.55
CA GLY A 100 1.01 0.41 11.72
C GLY A 100 2.00 0.82 12.81
N SER A 101 1.67 1.87 13.57
CA SER A 101 2.47 2.27 14.73
C SER A 101 2.16 1.37 15.92
N SER A 102 3.14 1.08 16.77
CA SER A 102 2.89 0.41 18.06
C SER A 102 1.91 1.20 18.93
N SER A 103 1.89 2.53 18.82
CA SER A 103 0.93 3.41 19.50
C SER A 103 -0.51 3.27 19.02
N ASP A 104 -0.73 2.69 17.84
CA ASP A 104 -2.06 2.50 17.27
C ASP A 104 -2.80 1.31 17.87
N ILE A 105 -2.08 0.40 18.55
CA ILE A 105 -2.59 -0.86 19.12
C ILE A 105 -2.01 -1.13 20.52
N ASN A 106 -1.72 -0.07 21.29
CA ASN A 106 -1.09 -0.18 22.61
C ASN A 106 -2.07 -0.35 23.78
N THR A 107 -3.38 -0.44 23.52
CA THR A 107 -4.40 -0.73 24.53
C THR A 107 -5.40 -1.74 23.98
N LYS A 108 -6.07 -2.48 24.88
CA LYS A 108 -7.12 -3.45 24.49
C LYS A 108 -8.20 -2.79 23.62
N GLN A 109 -8.63 -1.58 24.00
CA GLN A 109 -9.64 -0.83 23.26
C GLN A 109 -9.19 -0.55 21.82
N LYS A 110 -7.97 -0.06 21.64
CA LYS A 110 -7.40 0.22 20.31
C LYS A 110 -7.24 -1.04 19.46
N CYS A 111 -6.86 -2.17 20.07
CA CYS A 111 -6.82 -3.45 19.37
C CYS A 111 -8.20 -3.90 18.87
N VAL A 112 -9.24 -3.73 19.68
CA VAL A 112 -10.62 -4.08 19.30
C VAL A 112 -11.09 -3.18 18.16
N GLU A 113 -10.88 -1.87 18.26
CA GLU A 113 -11.22 -0.90 17.20
C GLU A 113 -10.47 -1.18 15.90
N PHE A 114 -9.17 -1.50 15.97
CA PHE A 114 -8.39 -1.88 14.80
C PHE A 114 -8.89 -3.19 14.19
N ARG A 115 -9.24 -4.19 15.00
CA ARG A 115 -9.81 -5.46 14.52
C ARG A 115 -11.14 -5.24 13.80
N GLU A 116 -12.00 -4.38 14.34
CA GLU A 116 -13.27 -4.01 13.69
C GLU A 116 -13.01 -3.31 12.35
N TYR A 117 -12.10 -2.33 12.31
CA TYR A 117 -11.71 -1.67 11.07
C TYR A 117 -11.10 -2.63 10.04
N LEU A 118 -10.28 -3.58 10.50
CA LEU A 118 -9.69 -4.61 9.65
C LEU A 118 -10.77 -5.49 9.01
N ASN A 119 -11.74 -5.95 9.81
CA ASN A 119 -12.77 -6.87 9.35
C ASN A 119 -13.83 -6.18 8.49
N ASN A 120 -14.13 -4.91 8.76
CA ASN A 120 -15.24 -4.20 8.12
C ASN A 120 -14.80 -3.40 6.87
N ASP A 121 -13.60 -2.81 6.89
CA ASP A 121 -13.15 -1.88 5.87
C ASP A 121 -11.88 -2.34 5.15
N LEU A 122 -10.77 -2.47 5.86
CA LEU A 122 -9.45 -2.68 5.25
C LEU A 122 -9.35 -4.05 4.57
N GLY A 123 -9.66 -5.13 5.30
CA GLY A 123 -9.58 -6.50 4.82
C GLY A 123 -10.49 -6.75 3.59
N PRO A 124 -11.80 -6.45 3.66
CA PRO A 124 -12.69 -6.59 2.52
C PRO A 124 -12.27 -5.77 1.29
N THR A 125 -11.74 -4.55 1.50
CA THR A 125 -11.27 -3.69 0.41
C THR A 125 -10.04 -4.27 -0.27
N VAL A 126 -9.02 -4.66 0.50
CA VAL A 126 -7.79 -5.29 -0.02
C VAL A 126 -8.12 -6.59 -0.74
N ASN A 127 -8.98 -7.45 -0.18
CA ASN A 127 -9.36 -8.71 -0.81
C ASN A 127 -10.12 -8.50 -2.13
N ARG A 128 -11.04 -7.53 -2.19
CA ARG A 128 -11.75 -7.17 -3.43
C ARG A 128 -10.76 -6.74 -4.51
N LEU A 129 -9.84 -5.83 -4.17
CA LEU A 129 -8.88 -5.29 -5.13
C LEU A 129 -7.85 -6.32 -5.59
N ARG A 130 -7.39 -7.20 -4.68
CA ARG A 130 -6.53 -8.33 -5.04
C ARG A 130 -7.20 -9.24 -6.08
N ARG A 131 -8.47 -9.59 -5.87
CA ARG A 131 -9.22 -10.43 -6.83
C ARG A 131 -9.35 -9.75 -8.19
N THR A 132 -9.68 -8.46 -8.21
CA THR A 132 -9.74 -7.67 -9.46
C THR A 132 -8.38 -7.64 -10.17
N ALA A 133 -7.28 -7.41 -9.44
CA ALA A 133 -5.93 -7.37 -10.01
C ALA A 133 -5.49 -8.72 -10.60
N LEU A 134 -5.91 -9.83 -10.01
CA LEU A 134 -5.61 -11.19 -10.48
C LEU A 134 -6.56 -11.67 -11.59
N GLY A 135 -7.53 -10.85 -12.02
CA GLY A 135 -8.55 -11.26 -12.98
C GLY A 135 -9.48 -12.36 -12.45
N LEU A 136 -9.54 -12.54 -11.12
CA LEU A 136 -10.42 -13.50 -10.47
C LEU A 136 -11.83 -12.89 -10.38
N THR A 137 -12.62 -13.08 -11.43
CA THR A 137 -14.06 -12.80 -11.40
C THR A 137 -14.72 -13.71 -10.37
N ARG A 138 -15.74 -13.19 -9.68
CA ARG A 138 -16.50 -13.94 -8.67
C ARG A 138 -17.11 -15.19 -9.32
N CYS A 139 -16.49 -16.36 -9.13
CA CYS A 139 -17.22 -17.62 -9.26
C CYS A 139 -18.31 -17.58 -8.19
N ILE A 140 -19.57 -17.52 -8.59
CA ILE A 140 -20.69 -17.74 -7.68
C ILE A 140 -20.67 -19.25 -7.39
N SER A 141 -19.85 -19.68 -6.44
CA SER A 141 -20.06 -20.96 -5.77
C SER A 141 -21.02 -20.69 -4.61
N THR A 142 -22.27 -21.09 -4.77
CA THR A 142 -23.21 -21.29 -3.67
C THR A 142 -22.71 -22.43 -2.80
N LEU A 143 -21.71 -22.19 -1.96
CA LEU A 143 -21.33 -23.08 -0.87
C LEU A 143 -20.81 -22.21 0.29
N THR A 144 -21.59 -22.27 1.37
CA THR A 144 -21.42 -21.83 2.76
C THR A 144 -20.06 -21.30 3.21
N ASP A 145 -20.14 -20.20 3.96
CA ASP A 145 -19.18 -19.66 4.93
C ASP A 145 -17.90 -20.47 5.13
N ASN A 146 -16.77 -19.86 4.74
CA ASN A 146 -15.54 -19.97 5.50
C ASN A 146 -15.06 -18.55 5.77
N GLU A 147 -15.47 -18.09 6.94
CA GLU A 147 -14.87 -17.02 7.72
C GLU A 147 -13.34 -17.09 7.58
N ILE A 148 -12.70 -16.00 7.15
CA ILE A 148 -11.25 -15.86 7.37
C ILE A 148 -11.12 -15.52 8.85
N ASP A 149 -11.04 -16.56 9.66
CA ASP A 149 -10.58 -16.45 11.03
C ASP A 149 -9.10 -16.06 10.99
N VAL A 150 -8.83 -14.76 11.18
CA VAL A 150 -7.51 -14.35 11.64
C VAL A 150 -7.50 -14.66 13.13
N SER A 151 -7.29 -15.94 13.46
CA SER A 151 -6.96 -16.34 14.82
C SER A 151 -5.68 -15.61 15.21
N VAL A 152 -5.84 -14.61 16.06
CA VAL A 152 -4.76 -14.07 16.87
C VAL A 152 -4.88 -14.80 18.20
N ASP A 153 -4.47 -16.07 18.20
CA ASP A 153 -4.25 -16.81 19.43
C ASP A 153 -3.11 -16.16 20.21
N GLN A 154 -3.51 -15.61 21.37
CA GLN A 154 -2.79 -15.46 22.63
C GLN A 154 -1.33 -15.00 22.60
N VAL A 155 -1.13 -13.72 22.93
CA VAL A 155 -0.14 -13.27 23.94
C VAL A 155 -0.81 -12.23 24.82
#